data_AF-A0A934LXH9-F1
#
_entry.id   AF-A0A934LXH9-F1
#
_cell.length_a   1.000
_cell.length_b   1.000
_cell.length_c   1.000
_cell.angle_alpha   90.00
_cell.angle_beta   90.00
_cell.angle_gamma   90.00
#
_symmetry.space_group_name_H-M   'P 1'
#
loop_
_entity.id
_entity.type
_entity.pdbx_description
1 polymer ?
#
loop_
_entity_poly.entity_id
_entity_poly.type
_entity_poly.pdbx_seq_one_letter_code
_entity_poly.pdbx_strand_id
1 'polypeptide(L)'
;MHISAHTFWMPKAGNRADEYEDAFAHTPLQDTSVPEFLCAVADGATETSFSGLWAQLLAAAFVERRLVGIDPATIARLSDDWRNQIAERTHDKPLPWYAEEKLQSGAYSSLVGLYLAPPRYWRAVGVGDSCLFQLRRGKIIRAFPLMESAQFNNRPALISTNAEGNRALVPVTVEGDWRDDDCFLLMTDALAQFFLAQREQLSRLLWMPLRDKFLRLRSQPAFDEMVIRLRHDRVCRNDDVTLVRVRVRASR
;
A
#
# COMPACT_ATOMS: atom_id res chain seq x y z
N MET A 1 -7.71 -12.90 18.47
CA MET A 1 -8.28 -11.74 17.76
C MET A 1 -8.86 -12.25 16.45
N HIS A 2 -10.07 -11.84 16.06
CA HIS A 2 -10.64 -12.23 14.76
C HIS A 2 -10.36 -11.16 13.70
N ILE A 3 -9.81 -11.58 12.57
CA ILE A 3 -9.47 -10.74 11.42
C ILE A 3 -10.25 -11.18 10.18
N SER A 4 -10.68 -10.20 9.41
CA SER A 4 -11.10 -10.38 8.02
C SER A 4 -10.38 -9.36 7.15
N ALA A 5 -9.59 -9.85 6.20
CA ALA A 5 -8.87 -9.03 5.24
C ALA A 5 -9.41 -9.27 3.83
N HIS A 6 -9.56 -8.21 3.04
CA HIS A 6 -9.90 -8.29 1.62
C HIS A 6 -8.98 -7.34 0.86
N THR A 7 -8.46 -7.79 -0.27
CA THR A 7 -7.66 -6.97 -1.16
C THR A 7 -8.36 -6.76 -2.48
N PHE A 8 -8.27 -5.54 -3.00
CA PHE A 8 -8.76 -5.15 -4.31
C PHE A 8 -7.66 -4.33 -5.00
N TRP A 9 -7.50 -4.50 -6.29
CA TRP A 9 -6.51 -3.77 -7.05
C TRP A 9 -6.92 -3.62 -8.51
N MET A 10 -6.43 -2.60 -9.20
CA MET A 10 -6.69 -2.42 -10.63
C MET A 10 -5.51 -1.70 -11.27
N PRO A 11 -4.95 -2.21 -12.39
CA PRO A 11 -3.91 -1.49 -13.10
C PRO A 11 -4.45 -0.16 -13.65
N LYS A 12 -3.52 0.75 -13.93
CA LYS A 12 -3.75 1.96 -14.69
C LYS A 12 -4.53 1.67 -15.97
N ALA A 13 -5.48 2.53 -16.31
CA ALA A 13 -6.28 2.33 -17.52
C ALA A 13 -5.38 2.35 -18.76
N GLY A 14 -5.46 1.30 -19.57
CA GLY A 14 -4.60 1.07 -20.74
C GLY A 14 -3.47 0.07 -20.50
N ASN A 15 -3.11 -0.20 -19.24
CA ASN A 15 -2.08 -1.17 -18.89
C ASN A 15 -2.67 -2.59 -18.75
N ARG A 16 -1.84 -3.59 -19.02
CA ARG A 16 -2.11 -5.00 -18.76
C ARG A 16 -1.88 -5.32 -17.29
N ALA A 17 -2.41 -6.45 -16.83
CA ALA A 17 -2.25 -6.89 -15.45
C ALA A 17 -0.78 -7.20 -15.05
N ASP A 18 0.07 -7.55 -16.01
CA ASP A 18 1.52 -7.76 -15.80
C ASP A 18 2.35 -6.47 -15.83
N GLU A 19 1.71 -5.32 -16.13
CA GLU A 19 2.28 -3.98 -16.05
C GLU A 19 1.87 -3.26 -14.75
N TYR A 20 1.24 -3.97 -13.81
CA TYR A 20 0.86 -3.47 -12.50
C TYR A 20 2.08 -3.45 -11.55
N GLU A 21 2.35 -2.29 -10.97
CA GLU A 21 3.56 -1.96 -10.21
C GLU A 21 3.31 -1.76 -8.71
N ASP A 22 2.04 -1.67 -8.29
CA ASP A 22 1.68 -1.77 -6.89
C ASP A 22 1.90 -3.21 -6.35
N ALA A 23 1.98 -3.33 -5.03
CA ALA A 23 2.01 -4.62 -4.35
C ALA A 23 1.30 -4.58 -3.00
N PHE A 24 0.92 -5.77 -2.54
CA PHE A 24 0.36 -5.98 -1.21
C PHE A 24 0.73 -7.34 -0.68
N ALA A 25 0.73 -7.46 0.65
CA ALA A 25 0.89 -8.75 1.33
C ALA A 25 0.13 -8.72 2.64
N HIS A 26 -0.29 -9.89 3.13
CA HIS A 26 -0.81 -10.02 4.48
C HIS A 26 -0.57 -11.42 5.06
N THR A 27 -0.60 -11.54 6.39
CA THR A 27 -0.57 -12.83 7.07
C THR A 27 -1.66 -13.75 6.50
N PRO A 28 -1.33 -14.97 6.07
CA PRO A 28 -2.33 -15.93 5.60
C PRO A 28 -3.38 -16.20 6.69
N LEU A 29 -4.65 -16.11 6.32
CA LEU A 29 -5.78 -16.37 7.21
C LEU A 29 -6.33 -17.76 6.89
N GLN A 30 -5.86 -18.80 7.59
CA GLN A 30 -6.48 -20.13 7.54
C GLN A 30 -7.75 -20.18 8.41
N ASP A 31 -7.71 -19.48 9.54
CA ASP A 31 -8.86 -19.14 10.38
C ASP A 31 -8.93 -17.61 10.49
N THR A 32 -10.11 -17.10 10.82
CA THR A 32 -10.31 -15.73 11.26
C THR A 32 -9.58 -15.43 12.56
N SER A 33 -9.37 -16.40 13.45
CA SER A 33 -8.68 -16.19 14.72
C SER A 33 -7.17 -16.29 14.55
N VAL A 34 -6.45 -15.20 14.80
CA VAL A 34 -4.98 -15.15 14.76
C VAL A 34 -4.42 -14.45 16.01
N PRO A 35 -3.21 -14.85 16.47
CA PRO A 35 -2.55 -14.19 17.59
C PRO A 35 -2.05 -12.80 17.20
N GLU A 36 -1.59 -12.60 15.97
CA GLU A 36 -1.14 -11.32 15.43
C GLU A 36 -1.47 -11.30 13.93
N PHE A 37 -1.57 -10.11 13.35
CA PHE A 37 -1.83 -9.95 11.92
C PHE A 37 -0.99 -8.82 11.34
N LEU A 38 -0.32 -9.08 10.23
CA LEU A 38 0.45 -8.10 9.47
C LEU A 38 -0.14 -7.96 8.08
N CYS A 39 -0.21 -6.73 7.57
CA CYS A 39 -0.43 -6.49 6.14
C CYS A 39 0.33 -5.24 5.69
N ALA A 40 0.64 -5.18 4.41
CA ALA A 40 1.29 -4.04 3.80
C ALA A 40 0.74 -3.76 2.41
N VAL A 41 0.84 -2.50 2.01
CA VAL A 41 0.64 -2.01 0.65
C VAL A 41 1.88 -1.22 0.26
N ALA A 42 2.33 -1.37 -0.97
CA ALA A 42 3.47 -0.69 -1.56
C ALA A 42 3.11 -0.24 -2.98
N ASP A 43 3.63 0.92 -3.38
CA ASP A 43 3.40 1.53 -4.69
C ASP A 43 4.75 1.67 -5.40
N GLY A 44 4.95 0.91 -6.48
CA GLY A 44 6.17 0.93 -7.26
C GLY A 44 6.20 2.13 -8.21
N ALA A 45 7.23 2.97 -8.12
CA ALA A 45 7.33 4.17 -8.93
C ALA A 45 7.47 3.85 -10.44
N THR A 46 6.48 4.29 -11.22
CA THR A 46 6.34 4.05 -12.67
C THR A 46 7.50 4.56 -13.54
N GLU A 47 8.29 5.50 -13.04
CA GLU A 47 9.43 6.02 -13.81
C GLU A 47 10.59 5.01 -13.88
N THR A 48 10.60 4.01 -12.99
CA THR A 48 11.70 3.04 -12.81
C THR A 48 11.34 1.63 -13.26
N SER A 49 12.32 0.90 -13.80
CA SER A 49 12.10 -0.48 -14.23
C SER A 49 12.03 -1.44 -13.04
N PHE A 50 11.16 -2.45 -13.13
CA PHE A 50 10.99 -3.48 -12.10
C PHE A 50 10.60 -2.92 -10.71
N SER A 51 9.93 -1.76 -10.68
CA SER A 51 9.37 -1.14 -9.49
C SER A 51 8.33 -2.05 -8.82
N GLY A 52 7.50 -2.75 -9.59
CA GLY A 52 6.55 -3.75 -9.08
C GLY A 52 7.21 -4.91 -8.35
N LEU A 53 8.36 -5.40 -8.84
CA LEU A 53 9.13 -6.43 -8.12
C LEU A 53 9.66 -5.88 -6.79
N TRP A 54 10.11 -4.63 -6.79
CA TRP A 54 10.58 -3.99 -5.56
C TRP A 54 9.47 -3.81 -4.53
N ALA A 55 8.30 -3.31 -4.96
CA ALA A 55 7.11 -3.19 -4.12
C ALA A 55 6.71 -4.55 -3.52
N GLN A 56 6.74 -5.63 -4.31
CA GLN A 56 6.45 -6.99 -3.85
C GLN A 56 7.41 -7.46 -2.75
N LEU A 57 8.72 -7.27 -2.94
CA LEU A 57 9.74 -7.63 -1.96
C LEU A 57 9.56 -6.88 -0.64
N LEU A 58 9.25 -5.58 -0.69
CA LEU A 58 8.99 -4.76 0.48
C LEU A 58 7.73 -5.19 1.24
N ALA A 59 6.62 -5.39 0.53
CA ALA A 59 5.35 -5.81 1.14
C ALA A 59 5.49 -7.18 1.82
N ALA A 60 6.13 -8.15 1.15
CA ALA A 60 6.40 -9.48 1.71
C ALA A 60 7.31 -9.40 2.94
N ALA A 61 8.40 -8.63 2.86
CA ALA A 61 9.34 -8.46 3.96
C ALA A 61 8.70 -7.83 5.21
N PHE A 62 7.73 -6.94 5.04
CA PHE A 62 6.98 -6.39 6.17
C PHE A 62 6.18 -7.49 6.88
N VAL A 63 5.43 -8.31 6.13
CA VAL A 63 4.61 -9.40 6.70
C VAL A 63 5.46 -10.49 7.34
N GLU A 64 6.66 -10.73 6.82
CA GLU A 64 7.68 -11.61 7.39
C GLU A 64 8.44 -11.00 8.58
N ARG A 65 8.03 -9.82 9.06
CA ARG A 65 8.63 -9.06 10.17
C ARG A 65 10.04 -8.55 9.95
N ARG A 66 10.56 -8.61 8.73
CA ARG A 66 11.88 -8.10 8.38
C ARG A 66 11.88 -6.57 8.30
N LEU A 67 10.75 -5.94 7.97
CA LEU A 67 10.63 -4.48 7.82
C LEU A 67 9.75 -3.74 8.85
N VAL A 68 9.44 -4.34 10.00
CA VAL A 68 8.63 -3.65 11.04
C VAL A 68 9.37 -2.42 11.62
N GLY A 69 10.71 -2.43 11.59
CA GLY A 69 11.57 -1.33 12.01
C GLY A 69 12.26 -0.56 10.88
N ILE A 70 11.92 -0.81 9.61
CA ILE A 70 12.59 -0.31 8.37
C ILE A 70 14.03 0.14 8.62
N ASP A 71 14.96 -0.80 8.67
CA ASP A 71 16.38 -0.51 8.85
C ASP A 71 17.16 -0.59 7.52
N PRO A 72 18.23 0.23 7.37
CA PRO A 72 19.03 0.24 6.14
C PRO A 72 19.65 -1.10 5.76
N ALA A 73 20.02 -1.95 6.73
CA ALA A 73 20.65 -3.22 6.44
C ALA A 73 19.66 -4.22 5.83
N THR A 74 18.40 -4.22 6.29
CA THR A 74 17.34 -5.01 5.67
C THR A 74 17.01 -4.51 4.27
N ILE A 75 16.93 -3.18 4.06
CA ILE A 75 16.73 -2.61 2.72
C ILE A 75 17.86 -3.04 1.77
N ALA A 76 19.12 -3.02 2.23
CA ALA A 76 20.26 -3.45 1.44
C ALA A 76 20.15 -4.93 1.02
N ARG A 77 19.83 -5.85 1.96
CA ARG A 77 19.62 -7.28 1.63
C ARG A 77 18.50 -7.48 0.62
N LEU A 78 17.38 -6.78 0.81
CA LEU A 78 16.26 -6.82 -0.14
C LEU A 78 16.64 -6.27 -1.53
N SER A 79 17.50 -5.26 -1.57
CA SER A 79 18.02 -4.71 -2.82
C SER A 79 18.88 -5.73 -3.56
N ASP A 80 19.67 -6.53 -2.83
CA ASP A 80 20.43 -7.63 -3.42
C ASP A 80 19.51 -8.75 -3.94
N ASP A 81 18.46 -9.10 -3.19
CA ASP A 81 17.43 -10.05 -3.65
C ASP A 81 16.75 -9.56 -4.95
N TRP A 82 16.45 -8.26 -5.03
CA TRP A 82 15.89 -7.63 -6.23
C TRP A 82 16.83 -7.75 -7.43
N ARG A 83 18.13 -7.45 -7.25
CA ARG A 83 19.15 -7.58 -8.31
C ARG A 83 19.29 -9.02 -8.78
N ASN A 84 19.33 -9.98 -7.85
CA ASN A 84 19.45 -11.40 -8.17
C ASN A 84 18.25 -11.90 -8.98
N GLN A 85 17.02 -11.56 -8.57
CA GLN A 85 15.82 -11.96 -9.31
C GLN A 85 15.73 -11.34 -10.71
N ILE A 86 16.24 -10.12 -10.90
CA ILE A 86 16.31 -9.52 -12.22
C ILE A 86 17.33 -10.24 -13.09
N ALA A 87 18.54 -10.48 -12.56
CA ALA A 87 19.59 -11.19 -13.28
C ALA A 87 19.11 -12.59 -13.75
N GLU A 88 18.35 -13.30 -12.91
CA GLU A 88 17.71 -14.57 -13.28
C GLU A 88 16.67 -14.40 -14.40
N ARG A 89 15.79 -13.39 -14.31
CA ARG A 89 14.75 -13.12 -15.32
C ARG A 89 15.31 -12.69 -16.68
N THR A 90 16.47 -12.04 -16.68
CA THR A 90 17.09 -11.47 -17.89
C THR A 90 18.23 -12.34 -18.42
N HIS A 91 18.50 -13.49 -17.81
CA HIS A 91 19.60 -14.37 -18.17
C HIS A 91 19.54 -14.83 -19.64
N ASP A 92 18.36 -15.28 -20.08
CA ASP A 92 18.15 -15.82 -21.44
C ASP A 92 17.64 -14.78 -22.44
N LYS A 93 17.27 -13.59 -21.97
CA LYS A 93 16.75 -12.49 -22.78
C LYS A 93 17.37 -11.18 -22.32
N PRO A 94 18.48 -10.75 -22.95
CA PRO A 94 19.12 -9.49 -22.60
C PRO A 94 18.11 -8.36 -22.75
N LEU A 95 18.14 -7.45 -21.78
CA LEU A 95 17.25 -6.31 -21.79
C LEU A 95 17.65 -5.35 -22.92
N PRO A 96 16.68 -4.64 -23.51
CA PRO A 96 17.00 -3.49 -24.34
C PRO A 96 17.87 -2.49 -23.55
N TRP A 97 18.82 -1.84 -24.21
CA TRP A 97 19.77 -0.91 -23.57
C TRP A 97 19.11 0.16 -22.68
N TYR A 98 17.92 0.65 -23.05
CA TYR A 98 17.17 1.64 -22.25
C TYR A 98 16.67 1.06 -20.92
N ALA A 99 16.41 -0.24 -20.86
CA ALA A 99 16.02 -0.93 -19.64
C ALA A 99 17.24 -1.22 -18.75
N GLU A 100 18.43 -1.40 -19.34
CA GLU A 100 19.69 -1.49 -18.57
C GLU A 100 20.06 -0.17 -17.89
N GLU A 101 19.90 0.98 -18.57
CA GLU A 101 20.09 2.30 -17.94
C GLU A 101 19.10 2.56 -16.79
N LYS A 102 17.83 2.18 -16.98
CA LYS A 102 16.83 2.26 -15.91
C LYS A 102 17.11 1.33 -14.74
N LEU A 103 17.70 0.16 -14.99
CA LEU A 103 18.16 -0.74 -13.93
C LEU A 103 19.27 -0.12 -13.08
N GLN A 104 20.21 0.61 -13.69
CA GLN A 104 21.27 1.30 -12.94
C GLN A 104 20.71 2.38 -12.01
N SER A 105 19.63 3.05 -12.43
CA SER A 105 18.92 4.04 -11.61
C SER A 105 18.23 3.43 -10.38
N GLY A 106 18.05 2.11 -10.38
CA GLY A 106 17.36 1.37 -9.33
C GLY A 106 15.84 1.53 -9.40
N ALA A 107 15.14 0.80 -8.53
CA ALA A 107 13.71 0.88 -8.36
C ALA A 107 13.36 1.66 -7.09
N TYR A 108 12.19 2.30 -7.09
CA TYR A 108 11.67 3.02 -5.95
C TYR A 108 10.26 2.56 -5.63
N SER A 109 9.91 2.53 -4.34
CA SER A 109 8.57 2.15 -3.90
C SER A 109 8.19 2.85 -2.60
N SER A 110 6.92 3.18 -2.45
CA SER A 110 6.35 3.51 -1.14
C SER A 110 6.09 2.24 -0.34
N LEU A 111 5.84 2.35 0.96
CA LEU A 111 5.42 1.24 1.81
C LEU A 111 4.59 1.78 2.97
N VAL A 112 3.39 1.23 3.16
CA VAL A 112 2.64 1.35 4.41
C VAL A 112 2.33 -0.04 4.95
N GLY A 113 2.76 -0.29 6.19
CA GLY A 113 2.55 -1.56 6.88
C GLY A 113 1.68 -1.37 8.12
N LEU A 114 0.82 -2.35 8.39
CA LEU A 114 -0.02 -2.45 9.59
C LEU A 114 0.29 -3.76 10.33
N TYR A 115 0.59 -3.64 11.62
CA TYR A 115 0.69 -4.73 12.58
C TYR A 115 -0.43 -4.60 13.61
N LEU A 116 -1.19 -5.68 13.81
CA LEU A 116 -2.27 -5.81 14.78
C LEU A 116 -1.94 -6.90 15.80
N ALA A 117 -2.10 -6.60 17.08
CA ALA A 117 -1.84 -7.52 18.17
C ALA A 117 -2.86 -7.40 19.33
N PRO A 118 -3.05 -8.46 20.12
CA PRO A 118 -3.76 -8.46 21.38
C PRO A 118 -3.07 -7.58 22.44
N PRO A 119 -3.81 -7.11 23.47
CA PRO A 119 -5.25 -7.25 23.61
C PRO A 119 -6.02 -6.37 22.61
N ARG A 120 -5.55 -5.15 22.34
CA ARG A 120 -6.18 -4.18 21.42
C ARG A 120 -5.19 -3.23 20.75
N TYR A 121 -3.95 -3.67 20.51
CA TYR A 121 -2.87 -2.82 19.99
C TYR A 121 -2.73 -2.87 18.48
N TRP A 122 -2.33 -1.75 17.88
CA TRP A 122 -1.88 -1.72 16.50
C TRP A 122 -0.72 -0.73 16.31
N ARG A 123 0.14 -1.02 15.35
CA ARG A 123 1.22 -0.16 14.90
C ARG A 123 1.25 -0.10 13.38
N ALA A 124 1.57 1.06 12.81
CA ALA A 124 1.93 1.22 11.42
C ALA A 124 3.31 1.81 11.24
N VAL A 125 3.91 1.50 10.10
CA VAL A 125 5.11 2.13 9.58
C VAL A 125 4.81 2.61 8.16
N GLY A 126 5.37 3.76 7.78
CA GLY A 126 5.09 4.41 6.51
C GLY A 126 6.35 5.05 5.94
N VAL A 127 6.54 4.87 4.63
CA VAL A 127 7.50 5.57 3.79
C VAL A 127 6.79 5.90 2.47
N GLY A 128 6.92 7.13 2.00
CA GLY A 128 6.20 7.63 0.83
C GLY A 128 4.77 8.06 1.16
N ASP A 129 3.85 7.76 0.25
CA ASP A 129 2.50 8.33 0.18
C ASP A 129 1.38 7.29 0.07
N SER A 130 1.70 5.99 0.04
CA SER A 130 0.73 4.96 0.42
C SER A 130 0.21 5.22 1.85
N CYS A 131 -1.10 5.15 2.04
CA CYS A 131 -1.74 5.58 3.27
C CYS A 131 -2.54 4.47 3.96
N LEU A 132 -2.57 4.54 5.29
CA LEU A 132 -3.44 3.80 6.19
C LEU A 132 -4.49 4.73 6.81
N PHE A 133 -5.73 4.26 6.85
CA PHE A 133 -6.85 4.89 7.54
C PHE A 133 -7.43 3.94 8.58
N GLN A 134 -7.48 4.36 9.85
CA GLN A 134 -8.28 3.70 10.88
C GLN A 134 -9.66 4.35 10.91
N LEU A 135 -10.70 3.56 10.63
CA LEU A 135 -12.09 3.99 10.72
C LEU A 135 -12.80 3.31 11.89
N ARG A 136 -13.56 4.08 12.65
CA ARG A 136 -14.42 3.59 13.74
C ARG A 136 -15.82 4.16 13.55
N ARG A 137 -16.82 3.29 13.40
CA ARG A 137 -18.22 3.70 13.14
C ARG A 137 -18.31 4.72 11.98
N GLY A 138 -17.51 4.49 10.94
CA GLY A 138 -17.43 5.32 9.75
C GLY A 138 -16.68 6.65 9.90
N LYS A 139 -16.18 7.02 11.08
CA LYS A 139 -15.32 8.20 11.22
C LYS A 139 -13.87 7.78 11.04
N ILE A 140 -13.10 8.56 10.27
CA ILE A 140 -11.64 8.42 10.26
C ILE A 140 -11.15 8.87 11.64
N ILE A 141 -10.65 7.92 12.42
CA ILE A 141 -9.98 8.17 13.70
C ILE A 141 -8.55 8.57 13.44
N ARG A 142 -7.94 7.98 12.41
CA ARG A 142 -6.59 8.31 12.03
C ARG A 142 -6.33 8.10 10.54
N ALA A 143 -5.52 8.99 9.96
CA ALA A 143 -4.91 8.92 8.63
C ALA A 143 -3.39 8.98 8.80
N PHE A 144 -2.64 8.25 7.97
CA PHE A 144 -1.19 8.08 8.07
C PHE A 144 -0.61 7.58 6.74
N PRO A 145 0.61 7.97 6.32
CA PRO A 145 1.42 9.04 6.89
C PRO A 145 0.88 10.42 6.52
N LEU A 146 0.11 10.52 5.42
CA LEU A 146 -0.53 11.76 4.99
C LEU A 146 -1.94 11.89 5.60
N MET A 147 -2.28 13.10 6.01
CA MET A 147 -3.55 13.43 6.68
C MET A 147 -4.47 14.28 5.81
N GLU A 148 -3.91 14.98 4.82
CA GLU A 148 -4.60 15.90 3.92
C GLU A 148 -4.22 15.60 2.45
N SER A 149 -5.18 15.77 1.55
CA SER A 149 -5.01 15.50 0.12
C SER A 149 -3.96 16.39 -0.55
N ALA A 150 -3.70 17.57 0.01
CA ALA A 150 -2.71 18.53 -0.48
C ALA A 150 -1.24 18.14 -0.16
N GLN A 151 -1.01 17.14 0.71
CA GLN A 151 0.34 16.68 1.05
C GLN A 151 0.94 15.75 -0.02
N PHE A 152 0.09 15.15 -0.87
CA PHE A 152 0.52 14.34 -2.00
C PHE A 152 1.23 15.21 -3.02
N ASN A 153 2.35 14.73 -3.54
CA ASN A 153 3.17 15.43 -4.51
C ASN A 153 3.82 14.43 -5.47
N ASN A 154 4.47 14.90 -6.53
CA ASN A 154 5.01 14.02 -7.56
C ASN A 154 6.40 13.44 -7.20
N ARG A 155 6.95 13.75 -6.03
CA ARG A 155 8.29 13.33 -5.58
C ARG A 155 8.29 12.92 -4.11
N PRO A 156 7.47 11.93 -3.71
CA PRO A 156 7.49 11.41 -2.36
C PRO A 156 8.87 10.82 -2.01
N ALA A 157 9.22 10.80 -0.73
CA ALA A 157 10.42 10.09 -0.28
C ALA A 157 10.14 8.59 -0.30
N LEU A 158 10.73 7.88 -1.26
CA LEU A 158 10.51 6.46 -1.51
C LEU A 158 11.69 5.59 -1.09
N ILE A 159 11.43 4.30 -0.81
CA ILE A 159 12.46 3.30 -0.54
C ILE A 159 13.11 2.93 -1.88
N SER A 160 14.42 3.10 -1.99
CA SER A 160 15.19 2.78 -3.19
C SER A 160 15.94 1.46 -3.08
N THR A 161 16.17 0.77 -4.19
CA THR A 161 17.16 -0.33 -4.25
C THR A 161 18.62 0.17 -4.23
N ASN A 162 18.83 1.47 -4.44
CA ASN A 162 20.13 2.12 -4.37
C ASN A 162 20.32 2.78 -2.99
N ALA A 163 21.39 2.40 -2.29
CA ALA A 163 21.67 2.88 -0.93
C ALA A 163 21.77 4.40 -0.82
N GLU A 164 22.26 5.08 -1.87
CA GLU A 164 22.33 6.55 -1.90
C GLU A 164 20.94 7.19 -1.88
N GLY A 165 19.96 6.59 -2.57
CA GLY A 165 18.56 7.03 -2.58
C GLY A 165 17.89 6.92 -1.21
N ASN A 166 18.45 6.11 -0.30
CA ASN A 166 17.93 5.91 1.04
C ASN A 166 18.59 6.79 2.11
N ARG A 167 19.62 7.60 1.78
CA ARG A 167 20.38 8.38 2.78
C ARG A 167 19.52 9.36 3.58
N ALA A 168 18.52 9.96 2.93
CA ALA A 168 17.59 10.90 3.56
C ALA A 168 16.25 10.25 3.95
N LEU A 169 16.14 8.93 3.85
CA LEU A 169 14.91 8.22 4.12
C LEU A 169 14.63 8.18 5.62
N VAL A 170 13.50 8.75 6.03
CA VAL A 170 13.06 8.71 7.42
C VAL A 170 11.72 7.99 7.50
N PRO A 171 11.71 6.70 7.86
CA PRO A 171 10.48 5.99 8.13
C PRO A 171 9.71 6.65 9.27
N VAL A 172 8.42 6.88 9.07
CA VAL A 172 7.53 7.31 10.14
C VAL A 172 6.81 6.12 10.72
N THR A 173 6.54 6.16 12.02
CA THR A 173 5.81 5.10 12.71
C THR A 173 4.75 5.70 13.58
N VAL A 174 3.72 4.91 13.83
CA VAL A 174 2.65 5.36 14.70
C VAL A 174 1.81 4.21 15.21
N GLU A 175 1.23 4.39 16.39
CA GLU A 175 0.51 3.32 17.09
C GLU A 175 -0.82 3.80 17.66
N GLY A 176 -1.62 2.86 18.13
CA GLY A 176 -2.86 3.14 18.84
C GLY A 176 -3.62 1.87 19.16
N ASP A 177 -4.85 2.06 19.63
CA ASP A 177 -5.74 0.95 19.97
C ASP A 177 -6.85 0.73 18.95
N TRP A 178 -7.19 -0.53 18.72
CA TRP A 178 -8.33 -0.95 17.91
C TRP A 178 -9.54 -1.36 18.77
N ARG A 179 -10.75 -1.22 18.21
CA ARG A 179 -12.03 -1.66 18.81
C ARG A 179 -12.77 -2.59 17.85
N ASP A 180 -13.80 -3.29 18.35
CA ASP A 180 -14.51 -4.34 17.58
C ASP A 180 -15.28 -3.82 16.34
N ASP A 181 -15.46 -2.50 16.23
CA ASP A 181 -16.07 -1.81 15.10
C ASP A 181 -15.03 -1.16 14.16
N ASP A 182 -13.74 -1.41 14.40
CA ASP A 182 -12.68 -0.76 13.63
C ASP A 182 -12.45 -1.47 12.30
N CYS A 183 -12.21 -0.65 11.29
CA CYS A 183 -11.81 -1.05 9.96
C CYS A 183 -10.57 -0.26 9.57
N PHE A 184 -9.52 -0.95 9.14
CA PHE A 184 -8.35 -0.34 8.54
C PHE A 184 -8.45 -0.43 7.02
N LEU A 185 -8.10 0.66 6.33
CA LEU A 185 -7.93 0.69 4.89
C LEU A 185 -6.49 1.09 4.61
N LEU A 186 -5.74 0.26 3.89
CA LEU A 186 -4.44 0.61 3.32
C LEU A 186 -4.64 0.84 1.82
N MET A 187 -4.11 1.93 1.29
CA MET A 187 -4.32 2.36 -0.08
C MET A 187 -3.02 2.90 -0.69
N THR A 188 -2.80 2.65 -1.97
CA THR A 188 -1.79 3.39 -2.76
C THR A 188 -2.27 4.79 -3.10
N ASP A 189 -1.37 5.60 -3.65
CA ASP A 189 -1.41 7.05 -3.54
C ASP A 189 -2.65 7.67 -4.22
N ALA A 190 -3.03 7.19 -5.40
CA ALA A 190 -4.11 7.74 -6.21
C ALA A 190 -5.46 7.53 -5.51
N LEU A 191 -5.65 6.35 -4.91
CA LEU A 191 -6.87 6.05 -4.17
C LEU A 191 -6.90 6.74 -2.80
N ALA A 192 -5.75 6.83 -2.12
CA ALA A 192 -5.62 7.53 -0.85
C ALA A 192 -5.87 9.04 -0.98
N GLN A 193 -5.28 9.67 -2.00
CA GLN A 193 -5.46 11.09 -2.30
C GLN A 193 -6.93 11.38 -2.61
N PHE A 194 -7.55 10.58 -3.48
CA PHE A 194 -8.98 10.68 -3.76
C PHE A 194 -9.82 10.58 -2.48
N PHE A 195 -9.54 9.58 -1.64
CA PHE A 195 -10.30 9.35 -0.41
C PHE A 195 -10.23 10.54 0.56
N LEU A 196 -9.07 11.16 0.71
CA LEU A 196 -8.88 12.37 1.51
C LEU A 196 -9.53 13.60 0.88
N ALA A 197 -9.35 13.82 -0.42
CA ALA A 197 -9.94 14.96 -1.13
C ALA A 197 -11.47 14.95 -1.03
N GLN A 198 -12.09 13.79 -1.19
CA GLN A 198 -13.55 13.66 -1.05
C GLN A 198 -14.02 13.89 0.39
N ARG A 199 -13.24 13.49 1.41
CA ARG A 199 -13.56 13.79 2.81
C ARG A 199 -13.54 15.29 3.08
N GLU A 200 -12.59 16.00 2.51
CA GLU A 200 -12.38 17.43 2.71
C GLU A 200 -13.46 18.27 2.02
N GLN A 201 -13.87 17.86 0.81
CA GLN A 201 -14.76 18.63 -0.05
C GLN A 201 -16.25 18.30 0.13
N LEU A 202 -16.59 17.05 0.42
CA LEU A 202 -17.98 16.63 0.50
C LEU A 202 -18.61 16.97 1.85
N SER A 203 -19.87 17.40 1.80
CA SER A 203 -20.70 17.43 3.00
C SER A 203 -20.83 16.03 3.60
N ARG A 204 -21.11 15.94 4.89
CA ARG A 204 -21.27 14.65 5.59
C ARG A 204 -22.30 13.74 4.92
N LEU A 205 -23.37 14.31 4.35
CA LEU A 205 -24.44 13.58 3.67
C LEU A 205 -23.94 12.86 2.42
N LEU A 206 -23.00 13.45 1.68
CA LEU A 206 -22.42 12.88 0.46
C LEU A 206 -21.19 12.01 0.75
N TRP A 207 -20.40 12.37 1.77
CA TRP A 207 -19.24 11.60 2.20
C TRP A 207 -19.61 10.20 2.71
N MET A 208 -20.67 10.10 3.51
CA MET A 208 -21.03 8.84 4.17
C MET A 208 -21.32 7.70 3.17
N PRO A 209 -22.16 7.89 2.13
CA PRO A 209 -22.38 6.86 1.11
C PRO A 209 -21.10 6.48 0.35
N LEU A 210 -20.25 7.46 0.00
CA LEU A 210 -19.00 7.22 -0.71
C LEU A 210 -18.05 6.36 0.12
N ARG A 211 -17.78 6.77 1.37
CA ARG A 211 -16.99 6.00 2.33
C ARG A 211 -17.55 4.58 2.52
N ASP A 212 -18.87 4.45 2.61
CA ASP A 212 -19.51 3.16 2.83
C ASP A 212 -19.30 2.20 1.65
N LYS A 213 -19.08 2.70 0.42
CA LYS A 213 -18.67 1.84 -0.71
C LYS A 213 -17.37 1.13 -0.39
N PHE A 214 -16.30 1.85 -0.01
CA PHE A 214 -15.02 1.27 0.40
C PHE A 214 -15.17 0.27 1.54
N LEU A 215 -15.96 0.62 2.56
CA LEU A 215 -16.20 -0.25 3.70
C LEU A 215 -16.98 -1.50 3.32
N ARG A 216 -17.87 -1.47 2.33
CA ARG A 216 -18.79 -2.57 2.02
C ARG A 216 -18.46 -3.34 0.74
N LEU A 217 -17.42 -2.98 -0.01
CA LEU A 217 -16.93 -3.72 -1.19
C LEU A 217 -16.91 -5.23 -0.93
N ARG A 218 -17.54 -6.00 -1.82
CA ARG A 218 -17.70 -7.46 -1.66
C ARG A 218 -16.88 -8.27 -2.66
N SER A 219 -16.46 -7.66 -3.77
CA SER A 219 -15.85 -8.38 -4.88
C SER A 219 -14.96 -7.46 -5.71
N GLN A 220 -14.04 -8.07 -6.46
CA GLN A 220 -13.16 -7.37 -7.41
C GLN A 220 -13.95 -6.62 -8.49
N PRO A 221 -14.98 -7.19 -9.16
CA PRO A 221 -15.74 -6.46 -10.18
C PRO A 221 -16.43 -5.19 -9.65
N ALA A 222 -16.90 -5.21 -8.40
CA ALA A 222 -17.50 -4.02 -7.79
C ALA A 222 -16.46 -2.92 -7.49
N PHE A 223 -15.21 -3.32 -7.22
CA PHE A 223 -14.09 -2.39 -7.11
C PHE A 223 -13.71 -1.82 -8.48
N ASP A 224 -13.62 -2.67 -9.49
CA ASP A 224 -13.29 -2.26 -10.86
C ASP A 224 -14.29 -1.23 -11.39
N GLU A 225 -15.59 -1.49 -11.26
CA GLU A 225 -16.65 -0.56 -11.67
C GLU A 225 -16.53 0.79 -10.95
N MET A 226 -16.24 0.75 -9.63
CA MET A 226 -16.01 1.96 -8.86
C MET A 226 -14.82 2.74 -9.41
N VAL A 227 -13.65 2.11 -9.57
CA VAL A 227 -12.42 2.77 -10.05
C VAL A 227 -12.58 3.32 -11.46
N ILE A 228 -13.19 2.55 -12.38
CA ILE A 228 -13.50 3.00 -13.74
C ILE A 228 -14.31 4.30 -13.70
N ARG A 229 -15.35 4.36 -12.85
CA ARG A 229 -16.17 5.55 -12.70
C ARG A 229 -15.38 6.72 -12.11
N LEU A 230 -14.56 6.49 -11.08
CA LEU A 230 -13.74 7.54 -10.48
C LEU A 230 -12.73 8.15 -11.48
N ARG A 231 -12.13 7.31 -12.33
CA ARG A 231 -11.21 7.75 -13.40
C ARG A 231 -11.97 8.49 -14.51
N HIS A 232 -13.13 7.96 -14.93
CA HIS A 232 -14.00 8.60 -15.93
C HIS A 232 -14.42 10.02 -15.47
N ASP A 233 -14.83 10.15 -14.22
CA ASP A 233 -15.26 11.42 -13.62
C ASP A 233 -14.08 12.34 -13.27
N ARG A 234 -12.84 11.91 -13.53
CA ARG A 234 -11.56 12.63 -13.30
C ARG A 234 -11.35 13.07 -11.86
N VAL A 235 -11.96 12.37 -10.91
CA VAL A 235 -11.79 12.63 -9.46
C VAL A 235 -10.69 11.75 -8.86
N CYS A 236 -10.34 10.64 -9.50
CA CYS A 236 -9.18 9.81 -9.16
C CYS A 236 -8.19 9.82 -10.33
N ARG A 237 -6.90 9.92 -10.03
CA ARG A 237 -5.84 9.89 -11.05
C ARG A 237 -5.86 8.54 -11.79
N ASN A 238 -5.46 8.56 -13.06
CA ASN A 238 -5.27 7.34 -13.82
C ASN A 238 -3.92 6.73 -13.48
N ASP A 239 -3.88 6.01 -12.37
CA ASP A 239 -2.70 5.28 -11.88
C ASP A 239 -3.09 3.89 -11.40
N ASP A 240 -2.10 3.05 -11.11
CA ASP A 240 -2.34 1.82 -10.36
C ASP A 240 -3.03 2.13 -9.03
N VAL A 241 -3.97 1.26 -8.64
CA VAL A 241 -4.68 1.42 -7.37
C VAL A 241 -4.77 0.12 -6.62
N THR A 242 -4.53 0.20 -5.32
CA THR A 242 -4.64 -0.92 -4.38
C THR A 242 -5.42 -0.52 -3.16
N LEU A 243 -6.23 -1.46 -2.66
CA LEU A 243 -6.97 -1.34 -1.41
C LEU A 243 -6.86 -2.65 -0.63
N VAL A 244 -6.22 -2.61 0.54
CA VAL A 244 -6.33 -3.67 1.54
C VAL A 244 -7.26 -3.20 2.65
N ARG A 245 -8.38 -3.90 2.84
CA ARG A 245 -9.34 -3.64 3.90
C ARG A 245 -9.26 -4.71 4.98
N VAL A 246 -8.98 -4.29 6.21
CA VAL A 246 -8.89 -5.16 7.38
C VAL A 246 -9.96 -4.81 8.40
N ARG A 247 -10.74 -5.79 8.82
CA ARG A 247 -11.65 -5.69 9.97
C ARG A 247 -11.12 -6.51 11.13
N VAL A 248 -11.20 -5.95 12.32
CA VAL A 248 -10.71 -6.58 13.55
C VAL A 248 -11.78 -6.64 14.62
N ARG A 249 -11.85 -7.76 15.34
CA ARG A 249 -12.72 -7.98 16.49
C ARG A 249 -11.99 -8.75 17.58
N ALA A 250 -12.31 -8.49 18.84
CA ALA A 250 -11.84 -9.29 19.95
C ALA A 250 -12.36 -10.72 19.83
N SER A 251 -11.53 -11.68 20.27
CA SER A 251 -12.00 -13.03 20.54
C SER A 251 -12.94 -12.97 21.74
N ARG A 252 -14.10 -13.63 21.65
CA ARG A 252 -15.06 -13.73 22.75
C ARG A 252 -14.49 -14.54 23.90
#